data_AF-A0A9E3I177-F1
#
_entry.id   AF-A0A9E3I177-F1
#
_cell.length_a   1.000
_cell.length_b   1.000
_cell.length_c   1.000
_cell.angle_alpha   90.00
_cell.angle_beta   90.00
_cell.angle_gamma   90.00
#
_symmetry.space_group_name_H-M   'P 1'
#
loop_
_entity.id
_entity.type
_entity.pdbx_description
1 polymer ?
#
loop_
_entity_poly.entity_id
_entity_poly.type
_entity_poly.pdbx_seq_one_letter_code
_entity_poly.pdbx_strand_id
1 'polypeptide(L)'
;MKQKQKDKLADNLPASAAEFIKLVIKKMRYRRKVQDDVKAELAAHFEDELKECKADTDREQKGKELVGGFGDVKMLAVLLRRAKKRCRPMWRTVLARAFQTVGVLFICLVLYIVWFLTGKPVVTKDYIAEFNNLVRPVADESLNAATLYNKSIEVFEELPRDISEVLGEKYYEVTEEDKQLIGKWLTDNNEVLEQVVVGSRKPYYWQHYEGEEMFSVLLPHLSGYRNVARALCWRAQLRAEQDRYEEAFSDIKTCYRFGRHVKGTKLVLVEQLVGIAIEAIAVRNLRSILSEHKVDSVTLTMLQRDL
;
A
#
# COMPACT_ATOMS: atom_id res chain seq x y z
N MET A 1 -56.17 -13.91 -15.44
CA MET A 1 -56.58 -15.33 -15.42
C MET A 1 -57.09 -15.83 -14.06
N LYS A 2 -56.44 -15.55 -12.92
CA LYS A 2 -56.86 -16.09 -11.60
C LYS A 2 -58.21 -15.62 -11.05
N GLN A 3 -58.70 -14.43 -11.41
CA GLN A 3 -60.00 -13.92 -10.95
C GLN A 3 -61.17 -14.69 -11.58
N LYS A 4 -61.09 -14.96 -12.90
CA LYS A 4 -62.12 -15.64 -13.70
C LYS A 4 -62.32 -17.12 -13.32
N GLN A 5 -61.31 -17.73 -12.69
CA GLN A 5 -61.35 -19.12 -12.18
C GLN A 5 -61.96 -19.20 -10.77
N LYS A 6 -61.89 -18.11 -10.00
CA LYS A 6 -62.40 -18.02 -8.62
C LYS A 6 -63.91 -17.88 -8.53
N ASP A 7 -64.53 -17.23 -9.51
CA ASP A 7 -65.99 -17.09 -9.58
C ASP A 7 -66.63 -18.39 -10.11
N LYS A 8 -66.01 -19.07 -11.08
CA LYS A 8 -66.45 -20.39 -11.57
C LYS A 8 -66.52 -21.48 -10.49
N LEU A 9 -65.64 -21.42 -9.48
CA LEU A 9 -65.64 -22.40 -8.39
C LEU A 9 -66.82 -22.20 -7.42
N ALA A 10 -67.36 -20.98 -7.33
CA ALA A 10 -68.51 -20.68 -6.48
C ALA A 10 -69.84 -21.11 -7.13
N ASP A 11 -69.89 -21.19 -8.46
CA ASP A 11 -71.10 -21.56 -9.20
C ASP A 11 -71.44 -23.06 -9.15
N ASN A 12 -70.48 -23.92 -8.81
CA ASN A 12 -70.65 -25.38 -8.75
C ASN A 12 -70.91 -25.94 -7.33
N LEU A 13 -70.94 -25.07 -6.32
CA LEU A 13 -71.14 -25.47 -4.92
C LEU A 13 -72.60 -25.30 -4.51
N PRO A 14 -73.15 -26.22 -3.70
CA PRO A 14 -74.45 -26.04 -3.06
C PRO A 14 -74.44 -24.78 -2.19
N ALA A 15 -75.60 -24.12 -2.06
CA ALA A 15 -75.71 -22.83 -1.41
C ALA A 15 -75.25 -22.90 0.07
N SER A 16 -75.59 -23.99 0.76
CA SER A 16 -75.17 -24.27 2.13
C SER A 16 -73.65 -24.33 2.30
N ALA A 17 -72.93 -24.96 1.37
CA ALA A 17 -71.47 -25.05 1.41
C ALA A 17 -70.80 -23.69 1.11
N ALA A 18 -71.32 -22.95 0.12
CA ALA A 18 -70.81 -21.62 -0.23
C ALA A 18 -70.97 -20.61 0.92
N GLU A 19 -72.12 -20.61 1.61
CA GLU A 19 -72.35 -19.77 2.78
C GLU A 19 -71.45 -20.17 3.95
N PHE A 20 -71.29 -21.48 4.20
CA PHE A 20 -70.39 -21.98 5.24
C PHE A 20 -68.95 -21.51 5.02
N ILE A 21 -68.40 -21.69 3.80
CA ILE A 21 -67.05 -21.23 3.46
C ILE A 21 -66.94 -19.71 3.66
N LYS A 22 -67.93 -18.93 3.23
CA LYS A 22 -67.95 -17.47 3.42
C LYS A 22 -67.91 -17.08 4.90
N LEU A 23 -68.65 -17.79 5.75
CA LEU A 23 -68.66 -17.57 7.20
C LEU A 23 -67.32 -17.95 7.85
N VAL A 24 -66.75 -19.11 7.49
CA VAL A 24 -65.43 -19.55 7.97
C VAL A 24 -64.35 -18.53 7.60
N ILE A 25 -64.29 -18.08 6.35
CA ILE A 25 -63.31 -17.09 5.89
C ILE A 25 -63.47 -15.74 6.60
N LYS A 26 -64.73 -15.29 6.81
CA LYS A 26 -65.04 -14.07 7.56
C LYS A 26 -64.57 -14.16 9.01
N LYS A 27 -64.79 -15.32 9.68
CA LYS A 27 -64.33 -15.57 11.05
C LYS A 27 -62.82 -15.79 11.15
N MET A 28 -62.18 -16.28 10.08
CA MET A 28 -60.73 -16.51 10.04
C MET A 28 -59.92 -15.22 10.17
N ARG A 29 -60.48 -14.02 9.86
CA ARG A 29 -59.85 -12.68 10.04
C ARG A 29 -58.33 -12.69 9.81
N TYR A 30 -57.90 -13.15 8.63
CA TYR A 30 -56.49 -13.27 8.28
C TYR A 30 -56.19 -12.54 6.95
N ARG A 31 -54.94 -12.55 6.49
CA ARG A 31 -54.56 -11.83 5.26
C ARG A 31 -55.34 -12.37 4.06
N ARG A 32 -55.85 -11.46 3.20
CA ARG A 32 -56.68 -11.78 2.02
C ARG A 32 -56.12 -12.91 1.16
N LYS A 33 -54.82 -12.88 0.86
CA LYS A 33 -54.16 -13.93 0.06
C LYS A 33 -54.29 -15.33 0.65
N VAL A 34 -54.19 -15.45 1.98
CA VAL A 34 -54.31 -16.74 2.67
C VAL A 34 -55.78 -17.14 2.83
N GLN A 35 -56.68 -16.17 3.00
CA GLN A 35 -58.12 -16.42 2.96
C GLN A 35 -58.55 -17.00 1.60
N ASP A 36 -57.97 -16.49 0.52
CA ASP A 36 -58.21 -16.99 -0.83
C ASP A 36 -57.72 -18.43 -1.01
N ASP A 37 -56.51 -18.75 -0.52
CA ASP A 37 -55.96 -20.10 -0.58
C ASP A 37 -56.83 -21.09 0.22
N VAL A 38 -57.25 -20.70 1.45
CA VAL A 38 -58.14 -21.54 2.28
C VAL A 38 -59.52 -21.69 1.65
N LYS A 39 -60.05 -20.63 1.02
CA LYS A 39 -61.34 -20.69 0.30
C LYS A 39 -61.26 -21.70 -0.84
N ALA A 40 -60.17 -21.69 -1.61
CA ALA A 40 -59.95 -22.61 -2.71
C ALA A 40 -59.79 -24.07 -2.21
N GLU A 41 -59.02 -24.30 -1.15
CA GLU A 41 -58.85 -25.64 -0.55
C GLU A 41 -60.17 -26.21 -0.02
N LEU A 42 -60.96 -25.41 0.71
CA LEU A 42 -62.27 -25.85 1.19
C LEU A 42 -63.23 -26.13 0.04
N ALA A 43 -63.30 -25.23 -0.95
CA ALA A 43 -64.16 -25.40 -2.10
C ALA A 43 -63.82 -26.67 -2.91
N ALA A 44 -62.53 -26.95 -3.12
CA ALA A 44 -62.09 -28.19 -3.77
C ALA A 44 -62.48 -29.43 -2.94
N HIS A 45 -62.32 -29.41 -1.62
CA HIS A 45 -62.74 -30.52 -0.75
C HIS A 45 -64.25 -30.78 -0.83
N PHE A 46 -65.07 -29.72 -0.86
CA PHE A 46 -66.51 -29.88 -1.04
C PHE A 46 -66.84 -30.38 -2.46
N GLU A 47 -66.15 -29.92 -3.50
CA GLU A 47 -66.35 -30.36 -4.87
C GLU A 47 -66.01 -31.85 -5.08
N ASP A 48 -64.92 -32.32 -4.47
CA ASP A 48 -64.51 -33.74 -4.53
C ASP A 48 -65.53 -34.66 -3.84
N GLU A 49 -66.01 -34.29 -2.66
CA GLU A 49 -67.03 -35.06 -1.90
C GLU A 49 -68.41 -35.08 -2.58
N LEU A 50 -68.71 -34.07 -3.40
CA LEU A 50 -69.98 -33.92 -4.11
C LEU A 50 -69.96 -34.49 -5.54
N LYS A 51 -68.80 -34.95 -6.02
CA LYS A 51 -68.61 -35.42 -7.41
C LYS A 51 -69.49 -36.62 -7.79
N GLU A 52 -69.90 -37.42 -6.81
CA GLU A 52 -70.71 -38.63 -7.03
C GLU A 52 -72.23 -38.37 -7.06
N CYS A 53 -72.67 -37.15 -6.70
CA CYS A 53 -74.08 -36.80 -6.65
C CYS A 53 -74.56 -36.21 -7.99
N LYS A 54 -75.49 -36.89 -8.66
CA LYS A 54 -75.99 -36.51 -10.01
C LYS A 54 -77.20 -35.57 -9.99
N ALA A 55 -77.97 -35.52 -8.90
CA ALA A 55 -79.15 -34.66 -8.75
C ALA A 55 -78.86 -33.48 -7.80
N ASP A 56 -79.36 -32.29 -8.14
CA ASP A 56 -79.10 -31.05 -7.38
C ASP A 56 -79.67 -31.08 -5.96
N THR A 57 -80.78 -31.81 -5.75
CA THR A 57 -81.38 -32.03 -4.42
C THR A 57 -80.46 -32.85 -3.52
N ASP A 58 -79.82 -33.88 -4.07
CA ASP A 58 -78.93 -34.78 -3.34
C ASP A 58 -77.62 -34.07 -2.99
N ARG A 59 -77.15 -33.16 -3.87
CA ARG A 59 -75.97 -32.32 -3.64
C ARG A 59 -76.19 -31.34 -2.50
N GLU A 60 -77.36 -30.71 -2.41
CA GLU A 60 -77.67 -29.77 -1.32
C GLU A 60 -77.85 -30.50 0.02
N GLN A 61 -78.45 -31.69 0.03
CA GLN A 61 -78.59 -32.50 1.24
C GLN A 61 -77.23 -32.99 1.76
N LYS A 62 -76.39 -33.55 0.88
CA LYS A 62 -75.03 -33.98 1.24
C LYS A 62 -74.15 -32.80 1.64
N GLY A 63 -74.33 -31.63 1.01
CA GLY A 63 -73.65 -30.39 1.40
C GLY A 63 -73.97 -29.95 2.83
N LYS A 64 -75.25 -30.02 3.26
CA LYS A 64 -75.65 -29.74 4.64
C LYS A 64 -75.09 -30.75 5.64
N GLU A 65 -75.06 -32.02 5.27
CA GLU A 65 -74.47 -33.08 6.10
C GLU A 65 -72.97 -32.87 6.31
N LEU A 66 -72.23 -32.58 5.24
CA LEU A 66 -70.81 -32.26 5.30
C LEU A 66 -70.55 -31.03 6.17
N VAL A 67 -71.33 -29.96 6.00
CA VAL A 67 -71.26 -28.76 6.85
C VAL A 67 -71.50 -29.10 8.33
N GLY A 68 -72.46 -29.99 8.62
CA GLY A 68 -72.70 -30.50 9.96
C GLY A 68 -71.52 -31.26 10.56
N GLY A 69 -70.81 -32.05 9.74
CA GLY A 69 -69.60 -32.79 10.13
C GLY A 69 -68.41 -31.91 10.52
N PHE A 70 -68.32 -30.68 10.00
CA PHE A 70 -67.23 -29.74 10.33
C PHE A 70 -67.39 -29.06 11.71
N GLY A 71 -68.58 -29.11 12.32
CA GLY A 71 -68.84 -28.55 13.65
C GLY A 71 -68.85 -27.02 13.70
N ASP A 72 -68.41 -26.43 14.83
CA ASP A 72 -68.47 -24.98 15.05
C ASP A 72 -67.54 -24.20 14.10
N VAL A 73 -68.16 -23.38 13.25
CA VAL A 73 -67.52 -22.43 12.31
C VAL A 73 -66.42 -21.60 12.98
N LYS A 74 -66.62 -21.15 14.23
CA LYS A 74 -65.62 -20.33 14.93
C LYS A 74 -64.38 -21.16 15.24
N MET A 75 -64.56 -22.39 15.71
CA MET A 75 -63.46 -23.30 16.02
C MET A 75 -62.67 -23.65 14.76
N LEU A 76 -63.35 -24.02 13.67
CA LEU A 76 -62.70 -24.35 12.40
C LEU A 76 -61.89 -23.16 11.86
N ALA A 77 -62.44 -21.95 11.92
CA ALA A 77 -61.73 -20.74 11.50
C ALA A 77 -60.45 -20.48 12.34
N VAL A 78 -60.46 -20.79 13.64
CA VAL A 78 -59.26 -20.69 14.50
C VAL A 78 -58.24 -21.76 14.14
N LEU A 79 -58.67 -23.00 13.91
CA LEU A 79 -57.79 -24.11 13.54
C LEU A 79 -57.11 -23.87 12.18
N LEU A 80 -57.87 -23.48 11.16
CA LEU A 80 -57.32 -23.14 9.84
C LEU A 80 -56.34 -21.97 9.91
N ARG A 81 -56.64 -20.95 10.73
CA ARG A 81 -55.69 -19.84 10.97
C ARG A 81 -54.39 -20.34 11.60
N ARG A 82 -54.47 -21.22 12.62
CA ARG A 82 -53.29 -21.80 13.28
C ARG A 82 -52.48 -22.68 12.33
N ALA A 83 -53.13 -23.51 11.53
CA ALA A 83 -52.50 -24.35 10.52
C ALA A 83 -51.73 -23.50 9.50
N LYS A 84 -52.36 -22.49 8.90
CA LYS A 84 -51.68 -21.58 7.97
C LYS A 84 -50.58 -20.74 8.64
N LYS A 85 -50.68 -20.44 9.94
CA LYS A 85 -49.61 -19.79 10.70
C LYS A 85 -48.39 -20.71 10.88
N ARG A 86 -48.61 -22.02 11.09
CA ARG A 86 -47.54 -23.02 11.23
C ARG A 86 -46.85 -23.32 9.89
N CYS A 87 -47.59 -23.31 8.78
CA CYS A 87 -47.04 -23.50 7.44
C CYS A 87 -46.38 -22.23 6.86
N ARG A 88 -46.11 -21.19 7.67
CA ARG A 88 -45.40 -20.01 7.19
C ARG A 88 -43.96 -20.42 6.86
N PRO A 89 -43.49 -20.19 5.64
CA PRO A 89 -42.21 -20.75 5.23
C PRO A 89 -41.07 -20.02 5.95
N MET A 90 -40.22 -20.81 6.62
CA MET A 90 -39.12 -20.33 7.48
C MET A 90 -38.15 -19.41 6.73
N TRP A 91 -38.04 -19.54 5.40
CA TRP A 91 -37.17 -18.69 4.56
C TRP A 91 -37.45 -17.20 4.69
N ARG A 92 -38.71 -16.79 4.96
CA ARG A 92 -39.04 -15.37 5.13
C ARG A 92 -38.46 -14.78 6.41
N THR A 93 -38.42 -15.58 7.47
CA THR A 93 -37.81 -15.17 8.73
C THR A 93 -36.29 -15.11 8.57
N VAL A 94 -35.71 -16.12 7.90
CA VAL A 94 -34.27 -16.15 7.58
C VAL A 94 -33.86 -14.94 6.76
N LEU A 95 -34.61 -14.60 5.71
CA LEU A 95 -34.32 -13.45 4.85
C LEU A 95 -34.37 -12.13 5.63
N ALA A 96 -35.40 -11.94 6.46
CA ALA A 96 -35.51 -10.74 7.29
C ALA A 96 -34.35 -10.61 8.29
N ARG A 97 -33.94 -11.72 8.91
CA ARG A 97 -32.77 -11.74 9.81
C ARG A 97 -31.47 -11.46 9.07
N ALA A 98 -31.30 -12.00 7.85
CA ALA A 98 -30.13 -11.72 7.02
C ALA A 98 -30.01 -10.22 6.69
N PHE A 99 -31.10 -9.56 6.28
CA PHE A 99 -31.10 -8.12 6.04
C PHE A 99 -30.77 -7.30 7.30
N GLN A 100 -31.27 -7.71 8.46
CA GLN A 100 -30.91 -7.08 9.74
C GLN A 100 -29.41 -7.20 10.02
N THR A 101 -28.83 -8.39 9.84
CA THR A 101 -27.39 -8.62 10.02
C THR A 101 -26.57 -7.77 9.06
N VAL A 102 -26.93 -7.72 7.78
CA VAL A 102 -26.25 -6.88 6.78
C VAL A 102 -26.35 -5.40 7.16
N GLY A 103 -27.52 -4.94 7.61
CA GLY A 103 -27.69 -3.57 8.08
C GLY A 103 -26.79 -3.22 9.27
N VAL A 104 -26.66 -4.13 10.25
CA VAL A 104 -25.75 -3.95 11.39
C VAL A 104 -24.30 -3.88 10.92
N LEU A 105 -23.88 -4.80 10.04
CA LEU A 105 -22.52 -4.81 9.49
C LEU A 105 -22.22 -3.52 8.71
N PHE A 106 -23.20 -3.01 7.95
CA PHE A 106 -23.06 -1.74 7.22
C PHE A 106 -22.88 -0.56 8.18
N ILE A 107 -23.65 -0.50 9.27
CA ILE A 107 -23.49 0.54 10.30
C ILE A 107 -22.10 0.44 10.95
N CYS A 108 -21.65 -0.77 11.31
CA CYS A 108 -20.30 -0.99 11.85
C CYS A 108 -19.21 -0.53 10.87
N LEU A 109 -19.37 -0.81 9.58
CA LEU A 109 -18.45 -0.37 8.53
C LEU A 109 -18.42 1.16 8.42
N VAL A 110 -19.59 1.81 8.44
CA VAL A 110 -19.67 3.28 8.41
C VAL A 110 -18.97 3.89 9.63
N LEU A 111 -19.22 3.37 10.84
CA LEU A 111 -18.54 3.82 12.05
C LEU A 111 -17.02 3.61 11.97
N TYR A 112 -16.57 2.47 11.44
CA TYR A 112 -15.15 2.20 11.23
C TYR A 112 -14.53 3.19 10.24
N ILE A 113 -15.20 3.47 9.13
CA ILE A 113 -14.72 4.45 8.12
C ILE A 113 -14.63 5.85 8.74
N VAL A 114 -15.65 6.28 9.51
CA VAL A 114 -15.62 7.57 10.20
C VAL A 114 -14.45 7.63 11.18
N TRP A 115 -14.27 6.60 12.00
CA TRP A 115 -13.14 6.53 12.94
C TRP A 115 -11.79 6.54 12.21
N PHE A 116 -11.66 5.79 11.13
CA PHE A 116 -10.44 5.70 10.33
C PHE A 116 -10.09 7.02 9.64
N LEU A 117 -11.08 7.73 9.07
CA LEU A 117 -10.86 9.01 8.39
C LEU A 117 -10.67 10.19 9.35
N THR A 118 -11.23 10.12 10.56
CA THR A 118 -11.07 11.18 11.59
C THR A 118 -9.93 10.92 12.56
N GLY A 119 -9.42 9.69 12.62
CA GLY A 119 -8.25 9.33 13.39
C GLY A 119 -7.01 10.05 12.87
N LYS A 120 -6.31 10.78 13.75
CA LYS A 120 -4.99 11.29 13.44
C LYS A 120 -3.98 10.15 13.62
N PRO A 121 -3.15 9.83 12.62
CA PRO A 121 -2.09 8.85 12.80
C PRO A 121 -1.15 9.36 13.89
N VAL A 122 -1.00 8.59 14.97
CA VAL A 122 0.00 8.87 16.01
C VAL A 122 1.21 8.01 15.69
N VAL A 123 2.26 8.63 15.16
CA VAL A 123 3.54 7.99 14.94
C VAL A 123 4.12 7.65 16.32
N THR A 124 3.93 6.39 16.75
CA THR A 124 4.31 5.94 18.09
C THR A 124 5.81 5.62 18.19
N LYS A 125 6.48 5.52 17.05
CA LYS A 125 7.89 5.13 16.93
C LYS A 125 8.67 6.24 16.23
N ASP A 126 9.74 6.68 16.88
CA ASP A 126 10.72 7.55 16.26
C ASP A 126 11.59 6.71 15.31
N TYR A 127 11.13 6.60 14.07
CA TYR A 127 11.82 5.85 13.03
C TYR A 127 13.16 6.47 12.65
N ILE A 128 13.36 7.77 12.88
CA ILE A 128 14.62 8.45 12.56
C ILE A 128 15.68 8.07 13.61
N ALA A 129 15.31 8.08 14.90
CA ALA A 129 16.19 7.59 15.95
C ALA A 129 16.52 6.10 15.76
N GLU A 130 15.54 5.27 15.39
CA GLU A 130 15.77 3.85 15.10
C GLU A 130 16.72 3.67 13.90
N PHE A 131 16.53 4.45 12.84
CA PHE A 131 17.42 4.42 11.68
C PHE A 131 18.85 4.88 12.02
N ASN A 132 19.01 5.98 12.75
CA ASN A 132 20.31 6.47 13.24
C ASN A 132 21.05 5.39 14.07
N ASN A 133 20.32 4.63 14.88
CA ASN A 133 20.91 3.51 15.63
C ASN A 133 21.32 2.34 14.74
N LEU A 134 20.62 2.08 13.64
CA LEU A 134 20.93 0.99 12.71
C LEU A 134 22.17 1.28 11.85
N VAL A 135 22.31 2.53 11.38
CA VAL A 135 23.45 2.95 10.54
C VAL A 135 24.74 3.06 11.35
N ARG A 136 24.63 3.40 12.64
CA ARG A 136 25.77 3.62 13.52
C ARG A 136 26.40 2.27 13.95
N PRO A 137 27.68 2.03 13.67
CA PRO A 137 28.39 0.89 14.24
C PRO A 137 28.67 1.11 15.73
N VAL A 138 28.95 0.03 16.46
CA VAL A 138 29.44 0.11 17.84
C VAL A 138 30.91 0.54 17.80
N ALA A 139 31.14 1.83 17.61
CA ALA A 139 32.46 2.46 17.48
C ALA A 139 32.46 3.86 18.08
N ASP A 140 33.66 4.33 18.45
CA ASP A 140 33.88 5.69 18.94
C ASP A 140 33.73 6.72 17.82
N GLU A 141 33.21 7.92 18.15
CA GLU A 141 32.97 8.98 17.17
C GLU A 141 34.24 9.45 16.46
N SER A 142 35.41 9.34 17.10
CA SER A 142 36.71 9.67 16.48
C SER A 142 37.08 8.76 15.31
N LEU A 143 36.42 7.60 15.18
CA LEU A 143 36.59 6.67 14.07
C LEU A 143 35.61 6.92 12.92
N ASN A 144 34.69 7.89 13.05
CA ASN A 144 33.76 8.26 12.00
C ASN A 144 34.41 9.17 10.96
N ALA A 145 34.31 8.82 9.68
CA ALA A 145 34.74 9.66 8.57
C ALA A 145 33.76 10.81 8.26
N ALA A 146 32.48 10.68 8.64
CA ALA A 146 31.42 11.59 8.19
C ALA A 146 31.65 13.04 8.60
N THR A 147 32.15 13.28 9.82
CA THR A 147 32.45 14.64 10.31
C THR A 147 33.50 15.35 9.46
N LEU A 148 34.54 14.62 9.04
CA LEU A 148 35.61 15.15 8.18
C LEU A 148 35.10 15.42 6.75
N TYR A 149 34.24 14.55 6.22
CA TYR A 149 33.62 14.77 4.91
C TYR A 149 32.61 15.90 4.93
N ASN A 150 31.78 16.00 5.95
CA ASN A 150 30.78 17.06 6.09
C ASN A 150 31.46 18.43 6.24
N LYS A 151 32.54 18.53 7.02
CA LYS A 151 33.35 19.75 7.06
C LYS A 151 33.96 20.09 5.70
N SER A 152 34.35 19.07 4.93
CA SER A 152 34.95 19.32 3.62
C SER A 152 33.96 19.87 2.59
N ILE A 153 32.69 19.46 2.61
CA ILE A 153 31.69 19.88 1.62
C ILE A 153 31.16 21.29 1.79
N GLU A 154 31.27 21.91 2.98
CA GLU A 154 30.82 23.29 3.21
C GLU A 154 31.45 24.24 2.18
N VAL A 155 32.72 24.02 1.85
CA VAL A 155 33.46 24.77 0.82
C VAL A 155 32.97 24.47 -0.61
N PHE A 156 32.41 23.28 -0.84
CA PHE A 156 31.92 22.84 -2.15
C PHE A 156 30.44 23.13 -2.40
N GLU A 157 29.68 23.49 -1.37
CA GLU A 157 28.30 23.98 -1.51
C GLU A 157 28.29 25.40 -2.10
N GLU A 158 29.28 26.23 -1.76
CA GLU A 158 29.45 27.59 -2.28
C GLU A 158 30.50 27.67 -3.40
N LEU A 159 30.58 26.65 -4.25
CA LEU A 159 31.58 26.62 -5.30
C LEU A 159 31.34 27.75 -6.32
N PRO A 160 32.37 28.55 -6.67
CA PRO A 160 32.26 29.52 -7.75
C PRO A 160 31.82 28.84 -9.06
N ARG A 161 30.96 29.53 -9.83
CA ARG A 161 30.33 28.93 -11.03
C ARG A 161 31.33 28.45 -12.07
N ASP A 162 32.35 29.25 -12.33
CA ASP A 162 33.48 28.94 -13.20
C ASP A 162 34.21 27.65 -12.78
N ILE A 163 34.51 27.50 -11.48
CA ILE A 163 35.12 26.28 -10.95
C ILE A 163 34.17 25.09 -11.11
N SER A 164 32.87 25.28 -10.85
CA SER A 164 31.89 24.18 -10.89
C SER A 164 31.67 23.65 -12.30
N GLU A 165 31.68 24.55 -13.30
CA GLU A 165 31.57 24.18 -14.71
C GLU A 165 32.79 23.36 -15.12
N VAL A 166 33.99 23.87 -14.87
CA VAL A 166 35.24 23.19 -15.25
C VAL A 166 35.41 21.85 -14.54
N LEU A 167 35.11 21.74 -13.23
CA LEU A 167 35.22 20.47 -12.49
C LEU A 167 34.35 19.35 -13.07
N GLY A 168 33.27 19.69 -13.77
CA GLY A 168 32.36 18.76 -14.42
C GLY A 168 32.89 18.16 -15.72
N GLU A 169 33.81 18.86 -16.38
CA GLU A 169 34.36 18.50 -17.68
C GLU A 169 35.44 17.42 -17.60
N LYS A 170 35.80 16.84 -18.75
CA LYS A 170 36.92 15.90 -18.83
C LYS A 170 38.24 16.68 -18.85
N TYR A 171 39.20 16.20 -18.08
CA TYR A 171 40.49 16.87 -17.88
C TYR A 171 41.23 17.25 -19.18
N TYR A 172 41.17 16.40 -20.20
CA TYR A 172 41.86 16.62 -21.47
C TYR A 172 41.02 17.41 -22.50
N GLU A 173 39.77 17.77 -22.18
CA GLU A 173 38.88 18.56 -23.04
C GLU A 173 38.89 20.05 -22.67
N VAL A 174 39.52 20.41 -21.55
CA VAL A 174 39.59 21.79 -21.05
C VAL A 174 40.83 22.54 -21.54
N THR A 175 40.80 23.87 -21.42
CA THR A 175 41.93 24.73 -21.80
C THR A 175 43.04 24.75 -20.74
N GLU A 176 44.23 25.22 -21.10
CA GLU A 176 45.32 25.40 -20.13
C GLU A 176 44.99 26.51 -19.11
N GLU A 177 44.22 27.52 -19.52
CA GLU A 177 43.69 28.55 -18.64
C GLU A 177 42.76 27.95 -17.58
N ASP A 178 41.88 27.02 -17.96
CA ASP A 178 40.99 26.31 -17.03
C ASP A 178 41.78 25.44 -16.05
N LYS A 179 42.82 24.74 -16.53
CA LYS A 179 43.71 23.96 -15.67
C LYS A 179 44.43 24.85 -14.65
N GLN A 180 44.91 26.03 -15.06
CA GLN A 180 45.54 26.99 -14.14
C GLN A 180 44.55 27.53 -13.12
N LEU A 181 43.31 27.83 -13.54
CA LEU A 181 42.22 28.27 -12.67
C LEU A 181 41.92 27.23 -11.59
N ILE A 182 41.71 25.97 -11.99
CA ILE A 182 41.47 24.86 -11.07
C ILE A 182 42.68 24.59 -10.19
N GLY A 183 43.89 24.58 -10.75
CA GLY A 183 45.13 24.35 -10.01
C GLY A 183 45.34 25.38 -8.89
N LYS A 184 45.06 26.65 -9.17
CA LYS A 184 45.07 27.71 -8.15
C LYS A 184 44.01 27.46 -7.08
N TRP A 185 42.77 27.21 -7.49
CA TRP A 185 41.67 26.95 -6.56
C TRP A 185 41.93 25.74 -5.65
N LEU A 186 42.48 24.66 -6.19
CA LEU A 186 42.86 23.46 -5.43
C LEU A 186 43.99 23.75 -4.44
N THR A 187 44.93 24.63 -4.79
CA THR A 187 46.01 25.06 -3.91
C THR A 187 45.47 25.86 -2.73
N ASP A 188 44.58 26.82 -3.02
CA ASP A 188 43.94 27.66 -2.00
C ASP A 188 43.05 26.84 -1.04
N ASN A 189 42.50 25.73 -1.52
CA ASN A 189 41.61 24.84 -0.75
C ASN A 189 42.25 23.50 -0.35
N ASN A 190 43.59 23.41 -0.35
CA ASN A 190 44.26 22.13 -0.12
C ASN A 190 43.94 21.53 1.25
N GLU A 191 43.81 22.34 2.30
CA GLU A 191 43.46 21.88 3.65
C GLU A 191 42.13 21.12 3.68
N VAL A 192 41.16 21.56 2.89
CA VAL A 192 39.84 20.94 2.76
C VAL A 192 39.95 19.55 2.16
N LEU A 193 40.77 19.40 1.11
CA LEU A 193 41.03 18.09 0.49
C LEU A 193 41.81 17.17 1.44
N GLU A 194 42.72 17.70 2.25
CA GLU A 194 43.43 16.91 3.26
C GLU A 194 42.50 16.38 4.37
N GLN A 195 41.43 17.10 4.73
CA GLN A 195 40.39 16.55 5.62
C GLN A 195 39.76 15.28 5.03
N VAL A 196 39.52 15.25 3.71
CA VAL A 196 38.99 14.08 3.00
C VAL A 196 40.00 12.95 2.96
N VAL A 197 41.29 13.25 2.76
CA VAL A 197 42.39 12.28 2.86
C VAL A 197 42.39 11.62 4.24
N VAL A 198 42.35 12.41 5.30
CA VAL A 198 42.30 11.89 6.69
C VAL A 198 41.03 11.07 6.92
N GLY A 199 39.87 11.55 6.44
CA GLY A 199 38.59 10.85 6.55
C GLY A 199 38.58 9.51 5.83
N SER A 200 39.19 9.41 4.64
CA SER A 200 39.29 8.17 3.85
C SER A 200 40.10 7.06 4.53
N ARG A 201 40.88 7.39 5.55
CA ARG A 201 41.69 6.45 6.34
C ARG A 201 40.96 5.97 7.59
N LYS A 202 39.83 6.59 7.95
CA LYS A 202 39.00 6.14 9.08
C LYS A 202 38.34 4.80 8.72
N PRO A 203 38.18 3.89 9.69
CA PRO A 203 37.63 2.56 9.42
C PRO A 203 36.11 2.56 9.20
N TYR A 204 35.42 3.62 9.58
CA TYR A 204 33.96 3.68 9.57
C TYR A 204 33.45 5.01 9.01
N TYR A 205 32.22 4.96 8.53
CA TYR A 205 31.44 6.11 8.10
C TYR A 205 29.98 5.87 8.47
N TRP A 206 29.36 6.83 9.16
CA TRP A 206 27.93 6.88 9.38
C TRP A 206 27.47 8.33 9.50
N GLN A 207 26.29 8.62 8.93
CA GLN A 207 25.66 9.93 9.01
C GLN A 207 24.70 10.01 10.19
N HIS A 208 24.44 11.24 10.61
CA HIS A 208 23.29 11.56 11.45
C HIS A 208 22.19 12.14 10.58
N TYR A 209 21.00 11.55 10.65
CA TYR A 209 19.84 11.99 9.89
C TYR A 209 18.87 12.73 10.81
N GLU A 210 18.35 13.84 10.32
CA GLU A 210 17.37 14.69 10.99
C GLU A 210 16.14 14.89 10.11
N GLY A 211 14.97 15.01 10.72
CA GLY A 211 13.70 15.21 10.03
C GLY A 211 12.50 15.01 10.96
N GLU A 212 11.31 15.37 10.49
CA GLU A 212 10.06 15.03 11.19
C GLU A 212 9.59 13.61 10.84
N GLU A 213 9.78 13.21 9.58
CA GLU A 213 9.40 11.90 9.06
C GLU A 213 10.54 11.29 8.25
N MET A 214 10.59 9.95 8.17
CA MET A 214 11.64 9.24 7.42
C MET A 214 11.70 9.64 5.94
N PHE A 215 10.55 9.95 5.33
CA PHE A 215 10.47 10.39 3.93
C PHE A 215 10.86 11.86 3.72
N SER A 216 10.91 12.66 4.79
CA SER A 216 11.29 14.07 4.74
C SER A 216 12.77 14.31 5.07
N VAL A 217 13.55 13.25 5.34
CA VAL A 217 14.99 13.37 5.63
C VAL A 217 15.69 13.94 4.41
N LEU A 218 16.33 15.09 4.60
CA LEU A 218 17.12 15.75 3.56
C LEU A 218 18.55 15.20 3.55
N LEU A 219 19.15 15.14 2.35
CA LEU A 219 20.52 14.65 2.14
C LEU A 219 21.35 15.72 1.40
N PRO A 220 21.49 16.95 1.96
CA PRO A 220 22.15 18.05 1.26
C PRO A 220 23.62 17.76 0.94
N HIS A 221 24.28 16.93 1.76
CA HIS A 221 25.70 16.60 1.64
C HIS A 221 26.09 15.91 0.33
N LEU A 222 25.13 15.29 -0.37
CA LEU A 222 25.43 14.42 -1.50
C LEU A 222 25.91 15.15 -2.76
N SER A 223 25.47 16.40 -2.98
CA SER A 223 25.95 17.21 -4.09
C SER A 223 27.42 17.57 -3.89
N GLY A 224 27.79 18.02 -2.68
CA GLY A 224 29.15 18.34 -2.29
C GLY A 224 30.10 17.15 -2.43
N TYR A 225 29.67 15.93 -2.09
CA TYR A 225 30.50 14.73 -2.22
C TYR A 225 30.97 14.45 -3.64
N ARG A 226 30.12 14.69 -4.64
CA ARG A 226 30.52 14.53 -6.05
C ARG A 226 31.55 15.58 -6.47
N ASN A 227 31.41 16.81 -5.99
CA ASN A 227 32.34 17.89 -6.30
C ASN A 227 33.69 17.67 -5.63
N VAL A 228 33.72 17.20 -4.37
CA VAL A 228 34.94 16.78 -3.68
C VAL A 228 35.65 15.66 -4.46
N ALA A 229 34.91 14.64 -4.89
CA ALA A 229 35.47 13.53 -5.65
C ALA A 229 36.08 14.00 -6.99
N ARG A 230 35.42 14.93 -7.69
CA ARG A 230 35.95 15.57 -8.91
C ARG A 230 37.22 16.35 -8.60
N ALA A 231 37.23 17.18 -7.56
CA ALA A 231 38.39 17.97 -7.18
C ALA A 231 39.61 17.11 -6.82
N LEU A 232 39.43 16.01 -6.07
CA LEU A 232 40.50 15.04 -5.82
C LEU A 232 41.05 14.43 -7.12
N CYS A 233 40.19 14.11 -8.08
CA CYS A 233 40.64 13.58 -9.37
C CYS A 233 41.35 14.64 -10.22
N TRP A 234 40.88 15.89 -10.21
CA TRP A 234 41.56 17.00 -10.86
C TRP A 234 42.95 17.25 -10.26
N ARG A 235 43.07 17.20 -8.93
CA ARG A 235 44.36 17.29 -8.23
C ARG A 235 45.29 16.13 -8.63
N ALA A 236 44.74 14.92 -8.78
CA ALA A 236 45.50 13.76 -9.25
C ALA A 236 46.02 13.94 -10.69
N GLN A 237 45.19 14.42 -11.60
CA GLN A 237 45.58 14.66 -12.99
C GLN A 237 46.67 15.73 -13.11
N LEU A 238 46.52 16.86 -12.41
CA LEU A 238 47.54 17.92 -12.36
C LEU A 238 48.88 17.41 -11.78
N ARG A 239 48.84 16.51 -10.78
CA ARG A 239 50.04 15.86 -10.25
C ARG A 239 50.67 14.91 -11.26
N ALA A 240 49.87 14.17 -12.01
CA ALA A 240 50.37 13.27 -13.05
C ALA A 240 51.07 14.02 -14.20
N GLU A 241 50.59 15.19 -14.61
CA GLU A 241 51.28 16.08 -15.55
C GLU A 241 52.66 16.55 -15.07
N GLN A 242 52.86 16.59 -13.75
CA GLN A 242 54.14 16.95 -13.11
C GLN A 242 55.02 15.73 -12.82
N ASP A 243 54.71 14.56 -13.42
CA ASP A 243 55.36 13.27 -13.15
C ASP A 243 55.28 12.79 -11.69
N ARG A 244 54.36 13.35 -10.88
CA ARG A 244 54.15 13.00 -9.47
C ARG A 244 53.11 11.87 -9.32
N TYR A 245 53.40 10.73 -9.93
CA TYR A 245 52.44 9.62 -10.05
C TYR A 245 52.02 9.01 -8.71
N GLU A 246 52.93 8.87 -7.75
CA GLU A 246 52.60 8.34 -6.42
C GLU A 246 51.54 9.19 -5.72
N GLU A 247 51.70 10.51 -5.76
CA GLU A 247 50.77 11.46 -5.15
C GLU A 247 49.44 11.52 -5.91
N ALA A 248 49.47 11.39 -7.23
CA ALA A 248 48.28 11.27 -8.05
C ALA A 248 47.48 10.01 -7.70
N PHE A 249 48.13 8.86 -7.60
CA PHE A 249 47.47 7.60 -7.23
C PHE A 249 46.99 7.59 -5.77
N SER A 250 47.68 8.27 -4.86
CA SER A 250 47.19 8.49 -3.50
C SER A 250 45.85 9.25 -3.47
N ASP A 251 45.69 10.28 -4.31
CA ASP A 251 44.42 11.01 -4.43
C ASP A 251 43.31 10.16 -5.04
N ILE A 252 43.61 9.39 -6.09
CA ILE A 252 42.66 8.44 -6.69
C ILE A 252 42.21 7.40 -5.66
N LYS A 253 43.14 6.85 -4.87
CA LYS A 253 42.84 5.89 -3.80
C LYS A 253 41.98 6.51 -2.70
N THR A 254 42.27 7.75 -2.33
CA THR A 254 41.45 8.53 -1.39
C THR A 254 40.02 8.67 -1.91
N CYS A 255 39.87 9.09 -3.17
CA CYS A 255 38.56 9.23 -3.82
C CYS A 255 37.80 7.89 -3.87
N TYR A 256 38.48 6.80 -4.22
CA TYR A 256 37.89 5.47 -4.25
C TYR A 256 37.41 5.00 -2.85
N ARG A 257 38.25 5.16 -1.82
CA ARG A 257 37.90 4.82 -0.43
C ARG A 257 36.74 5.67 0.10
N PHE A 258 36.74 6.95 -0.24
CA PHE A 258 35.63 7.84 0.05
C PHE A 258 34.32 7.34 -0.59
N GLY A 259 34.36 6.97 -1.88
CA GLY A 259 33.22 6.33 -2.56
C GLY A 259 32.76 5.04 -1.86
N ARG A 260 33.70 4.20 -1.39
CA ARG A 260 33.39 2.98 -0.62
C ARG A 260 32.68 3.26 0.71
N HIS A 261 33.07 4.32 1.41
CA HIS A 261 32.38 4.77 2.64
C HIS A 261 30.95 5.18 2.33
N VAL A 262 30.76 6.07 1.36
CA VAL A 262 29.43 6.59 0.96
C VAL A 262 28.55 5.49 0.36
N LYS A 263 29.15 4.47 -0.26
CA LYS A 263 28.44 3.29 -0.77
C LYS A 263 27.93 2.35 0.33
N GLY A 264 28.39 2.50 1.57
CA GLY A 264 28.20 1.55 2.68
C GLY A 264 26.85 0.83 2.73
N THR A 265 26.87 -0.44 3.13
CA THR A 265 25.73 -1.36 3.02
C THR A 265 24.54 -1.04 3.92
N LYS A 266 24.73 -0.19 4.93
CA LYS A 266 23.69 0.19 5.90
C LYS A 266 23.03 1.54 5.61
N LEU A 267 23.50 2.25 4.58
CA LEU A 267 23.04 3.58 4.22
C LEU A 267 21.81 3.54 3.30
N VAL A 268 21.18 4.69 3.10
CA VAL A 268 20.04 4.80 2.17
C VAL A 268 20.48 4.58 0.73
N LEU A 269 19.58 4.09 -0.12
CA LEU A 269 19.87 3.77 -1.53
C LEU A 269 20.49 4.94 -2.30
N VAL A 270 20.04 6.17 -2.03
CA VAL A 270 20.55 7.37 -2.70
C VAL A 270 22.04 7.58 -2.41
N GLU A 271 22.48 7.40 -1.16
CA GLU A 271 23.91 7.45 -0.80
C GLU A 271 24.69 6.33 -1.48
N GLN A 272 24.14 5.12 -1.54
CA GLN A 272 24.79 4.01 -2.23
C GLN A 272 25.06 4.31 -3.70
N LEU A 273 24.08 4.90 -4.40
CA LEU A 273 24.22 5.33 -5.79
C LEU A 273 25.26 6.45 -5.96
N VAL A 274 25.34 7.39 -5.00
CA VAL A 274 26.37 8.44 -5.00
C VAL A 274 27.76 7.82 -4.78
N GLY A 275 27.92 6.89 -3.85
CA GLY A 275 29.17 6.17 -3.61
C GLY A 275 29.65 5.40 -4.86
N ILE A 276 28.74 4.72 -5.56
CA ILE A 276 29.04 4.07 -6.85
C ILE A 276 29.52 5.09 -7.89
N ALA A 277 28.87 6.24 -7.98
CA ALA A 277 29.27 7.29 -8.92
C ALA A 277 30.68 7.84 -8.59
N ILE A 278 31.00 8.01 -7.31
CA ILE A 278 32.33 8.45 -6.85
C ILE A 278 33.40 7.41 -7.20
N GLU A 279 33.14 6.13 -6.94
CA GLU A 279 34.05 5.04 -7.35
C GLU A 279 34.28 5.04 -8.86
N ALA A 280 33.22 5.25 -9.65
CA ALA A 280 33.33 5.33 -11.11
C ALA A 280 34.17 6.54 -11.57
N ILE A 281 34.04 7.69 -10.91
CA ILE A 281 34.87 8.88 -11.17
C ILE A 281 36.35 8.57 -10.91
N ALA A 282 36.66 7.94 -9.77
CA ALA A 282 38.03 7.57 -9.42
C ALA A 282 38.64 6.58 -10.43
N VAL A 283 37.91 5.50 -10.75
CA VAL A 283 38.39 4.46 -11.70
C VAL A 283 38.58 5.03 -13.11
N ARG A 284 37.69 5.92 -13.55
CA ARG A 284 37.81 6.56 -14.87
C ARG A 284 39.06 7.44 -14.95
N ASN A 285 39.32 8.26 -13.93
CA ASN A 285 40.50 9.11 -13.90
C ASN A 285 41.79 8.30 -13.76
N LEU A 286 41.78 7.21 -12.98
CA LEU A 286 42.91 6.28 -12.94
C LEU A 286 43.26 5.76 -14.33
N ARG A 287 42.25 5.33 -15.10
CA ARG A 287 42.47 4.83 -16.46
C ARG A 287 43.01 5.91 -17.40
N SER A 288 42.52 7.14 -17.29
CA SER A 288 43.00 8.28 -18.08
C SER A 288 44.48 8.55 -17.78
N ILE A 289 44.87 8.66 -16.50
CA ILE A 289 46.29 8.81 -16.09
C ILE A 289 47.15 7.68 -16.68
N LEU A 290 46.70 6.43 -16.53
CA LEU A 290 47.45 5.26 -17.03
C LEU A 290 47.52 5.19 -18.57
N SER A 291 46.56 5.77 -19.29
CA SER A 291 46.56 5.80 -20.76
C SER A 291 47.38 6.94 -21.34
N GLU A 292 47.46 8.06 -20.64
CA GLU A 292 48.09 9.30 -21.12
C GLU A 292 49.56 9.41 -20.69
N HIS A 293 49.91 8.84 -19.55
CA HIS A 293 51.25 8.96 -18.97
C HIS A 293 52.02 7.64 -19.00
N LYS A 294 53.35 7.74 -19.21
CA LYS A 294 54.26 6.59 -19.13
C LYS A 294 54.68 6.35 -17.69
N VAL A 295 53.83 5.65 -16.95
CA VAL A 295 54.09 5.26 -15.56
C VAL A 295 55.08 4.09 -15.52
N ASP A 296 56.10 4.18 -14.68
CA ASP A 296 57.11 3.13 -14.55
C ASP A 296 56.53 1.85 -13.89
N SER A 297 57.19 0.71 -14.13
CA SER A 297 56.71 -0.59 -13.64
C SER A 297 56.71 -0.71 -12.11
N VAL A 298 57.56 0.04 -11.39
CA VAL A 298 57.62 -0.03 -9.93
C VAL A 298 56.37 0.64 -9.35
N THR A 299 56.04 1.83 -9.82
CA THR A 299 54.84 2.57 -9.40
C THR A 299 53.56 1.79 -9.72
N LEU A 300 53.47 1.16 -10.90
CA LEU A 300 52.34 0.29 -11.25
C LEU A 300 52.19 -0.92 -10.31
N THR A 301 53.31 -1.52 -9.92
CA THR A 301 53.31 -2.66 -8.98
C THR A 301 52.83 -2.23 -7.59
N MET A 302 53.20 -1.02 -7.14
CA MET A 302 52.70 -0.47 -5.87
C MET A 302 51.19 -0.24 -5.93
N LEU A 303 50.69 0.38 -7.01
CA LEU A 303 49.27 0.60 -7.22
C LEU A 303 48.46 -0.71 -7.20
N GLN A 304 48.95 -1.77 -7.84
CA GLN A 304 48.29 -3.08 -7.88
C GLN A 304 48.18 -3.77 -6.51
N ARG A 305 49.12 -3.53 -5.59
CA ARG A 305 49.06 -4.09 -4.23
C ARG A 305 48.06 -3.35 -3.33
N ASP A 306 47.76 -2.12 -3.69
CA ASP A 306 47.06 -1.15 -2.86
C ASP A 306 45.56 -1.04 -3.15
N LEU A 307 45.12 -1.55 -4.30
CA LEU A 307 43.72 -1.65 -4.76
C LEU A 307 43.13 -3.03 -4.46
#